data_AF-A3IUZ1-F1
#
_entry.id   AF-A3IUZ1-F1
#
_cell.length_a   1.000
_cell.length_b   1.000
_cell.length_c   1.000
_cell.angle_alpha   90.00
_cell.angle_beta   90.00
_cell.angle_gamma   90.00
#
_symmetry.space_group_name_H-M   'P 1'
#
loop_
_entity.id
_entity.type
_entity.pdbx_description
1 polymer ?
#
loop_
_entity_poly.entity_id
_entity_poly.type
_entity_poly.pdbx_seq_one_letter_code
_entity_poly.pdbx_strand_id
1 'polypeptide(L)'
;MLKLRKFFHFKRSNLLYLVISLAILLWCVSVGSAFTHALAAKPSHTLAQSQSIGPLGPNRSTVEAGKDIYLSTCSGCHIAIPPEVLPTETWQELLENPQKHYGTSVPNMIRLSQVLMWDYLKSNSRPILLKDAPVPYYIEQSQYFKILHPRVEFNEPINTKNCVVCHPGVKDFNYRTLTAEWEDSP
;
A
#
# COMPACT_ATOMS: atom_id res chain seq x y z
N MET A 1 -71.87 41.44 38.38
CA MET A 1 -71.31 40.08 38.60
C MET A 1 -70.24 39.83 37.53
N LEU A 2 -69.01 39.50 37.98
CA LEU A 2 -67.96 38.64 37.39
C LEU A 2 -67.96 38.36 35.86
N LYS A 3 -66.84 38.32 35.11
CA LYS A 3 -65.42 38.12 35.46
C LYS A 3 -64.53 38.44 34.22
N LEU A 4 -63.55 39.31 34.42
CA LEU A 4 -62.45 39.61 33.49
C LEU A 4 -61.54 38.37 33.36
N ARG A 5 -61.53 37.66 32.22
CA ARG A 5 -60.64 36.48 32.04
C ARG A 5 -60.22 36.23 30.59
N LYS A 6 -59.62 37.22 29.91
CA LYS A 6 -58.97 36.99 28.59
C LYS A 6 -57.70 37.83 28.37
N PHE A 7 -56.82 37.94 29.36
CA PHE A 7 -55.52 38.61 29.17
C PHE A 7 -54.27 37.78 29.55
N PHE A 8 -54.43 36.52 30.00
CA PHE A 8 -53.30 35.74 30.54
C PHE A 8 -52.74 34.64 29.62
N HIS A 9 -53.23 34.51 28.38
CA HIS A 9 -52.73 33.47 27.46
C HIS A 9 -51.62 33.93 26.52
N PHE A 10 -51.32 35.24 26.46
CA PHE A 10 -50.35 35.82 25.52
C PHE A 10 -48.89 35.87 26.05
N LYS A 11 -48.65 35.48 27.31
CA LYS A 11 -47.30 35.55 27.93
C LYS A 11 -46.59 34.20 28.15
N ARG A 12 -47.33 33.08 28.15
CA ARG A 12 -46.77 31.74 28.46
C ARG A 12 -46.32 30.97 27.22
N SER A 13 -47.06 31.09 26.11
CA SER A 13 -46.75 30.47 24.83
C SER A 13 -45.45 31.01 24.23
N ASN A 14 -45.28 32.33 24.17
CA ASN A 14 -44.08 32.97 23.64
C ASN A 14 -42.84 32.68 24.50
N LEU A 15 -43.01 32.58 25.83
CA LEU A 15 -41.92 32.16 26.72
C LEU A 15 -41.54 30.69 26.48
N LEU A 16 -42.53 29.81 26.26
CA LEU A 16 -42.28 28.40 25.93
C LEU A 16 -41.53 28.27 24.60
N TYR A 17 -41.95 28.99 23.56
CA TYR A 17 -41.27 29.00 22.26
C TYR A 17 -39.86 29.57 22.35
N LEU A 18 -39.64 30.61 23.15
CA LEU A 18 -38.33 31.22 23.35
C LEU A 18 -37.40 30.29 24.15
N VAL A 19 -37.91 29.55 25.13
CA VAL A 19 -37.17 28.52 25.87
C VAL A 19 -36.83 27.34 24.97
N ILE A 20 -37.77 26.87 24.14
CA ILE A 20 -37.52 25.78 23.18
C ILE A 20 -36.51 26.22 22.12
N SER A 21 -36.59 27.44 21.58
CA SER A 21 -35.62 27.93 20.59
C SER A 21 -34.23 28.07 21.19
N LEU A 22 -34.11 28.57 22.43
CA LEU A 22 -32.85 28.62 23.15
C LEU A 22 -32.28 27.22 23.39
N ALA A 23 -33.11 26.25 23.79
CA ALA A 23 -32.67 24.87 24.00
C ALA A 23 -32.16 24.22 22.71
N ILE A 24 -32.84 24.45 21.57
CA ILE A 24 -32.41 23.95 20.26
C ILE A 24 -31.09 24.61 19.84
N LEU A 25 -30.95 25.93 20.01
CA LEU A 25 -29.70 26.63 19.70
C LEU A 25 -28.53 26.11 20.54
N LEU A 26 -28.76 25.89 21.84
CA LEU A 26 -27.76 25.34 22.76
C LEU A 26 -27.37 23.90 22.37
N TRP A 27 -28.33 23.10 21.93
CA TRP A 27 -28.09 21.75 21.41
C TRP A 27 -27.25 21.79 20.12
N CYS A 28 -27.60 22.65 19.17
CA CYS A 28 -26.85 22.80 17.92
C CYS A 28 -25.41 23.26 18.18
N VAL A 29 -25.21 24.19 19.12
CA VAL A 29 -23.86 24.64 19.51
C VAL A 29 -23.09 23.51 20.20
N SER A 30 -23.73 22.74 21.10
CA SER A 30 -23.08 21.60 21.77
C SER A 30 -22.64 20.51 20.78
N VAL A 31 -23.49 20.14 19.82
CA VAL A 31 -23.15 19.16 18.77
C VAL A 31 -22.06 19.71 17.83
N GLY A 32 -22.14 20.99 17.48
CA GLY A 32 -21.11 21.66 16.67
C GLY A 32 -19.74 21.70 17.38
N SER A 33 -19.72 21.98 18.68
CA SER A 33 -18.50 21.97 19.50
C SER A 33 -17.92 20.57 19.67
N ALA A 34 -18.75 19.53 19.81
CA ALA A 34 -18.27 18.15 19.83
C ALA A 34 -17.60 17.76 18.50
N PHE A 35 -18.14 18.23 17.37
CA PHE A 35 -17.57 17.98 16.04
C PHE A 35 -16.25 18.74 15.81
N THR A 36 -16.14 19.98 16.27
CA THR A 36 -14.87 20.73 16.19
C THR A 36 -13.79 20.17 17.13
N HIS A 37 -14.16 19.63 18.30
CA HIS A 37 -13.22 18.92 19.17
C HIS A 37 -12.77 17.56 18.62
N ALA A 38 -13.64 16.85 17.88
CA ALA A 38 -13.26 15.62 17.18
C ALA A 38 -12.28 15.87 16.02
N LEU A 39 -12.35 17.05 15.38
CA LEU A 39 -11.41 17.48 14.34
C LEU A 39 -10.14 18.17 14.90
N ALA A 40 -10.23 18.77 16.09
CA ALA A 40 -9.10 19.41 16.79
C ALA A 40 -8.30 18.43 17.67
N ALA A 41 -8.80 17.21 17.89
CA ALA A 41 -7.99 16.08 18.30
C ALA A 41 -6.97 15.84 17.19
N LYS A 42 -5.79 16.47 17.33
CA LYS A 42 -4.65 16.28 16.44
C LYS A 42 -4.50 14.78 16.17
N PRO A 43 -4.65 14.31 14.92
CA PRO A 43 -4.09 13.03 14.57
C PRO A 43 -2.60 13.16 14.86
N SER A 44 -2.11 12.44 15.86
CA SER A 44 -0.68 12.18 16.01
C SER A 44 -0.22 11.23 14.90
N HIS A 45 -0.44 11.65 13.65
CA HIS A 45 0.25 11.14 12.49
C HIS A 45 0.98 12.33 11.93
N THR A 46 2.28 12.34 12.21
CA THR A 46 3.28 13.23 11.65
C THR A 46 3.20 13.21 10.12
N LEU A 47 2.27 13.97 9.53
CA LEU A 47 2.25 14.32 8.10
C LEU A 47 3.23 15.47 7.84
N ALA A 48 4.40 15.39 8.46
CA ALA A 48 5.58 16.10 8.04
C ALA A 48 6.50 15.13 7.30
N GLN A 49 5.96 14.28 6.42
CA GLN A 49 6.78 13.70 5.37
C GLN A 49 6.79 14.67 4.20
N SER A 50 7.72 15.61 4.30
CA SER A 50 8.42 16.27 3.20
C SER A 50 8.01 15.71 1.83
N GLN A 51 7.08 16.40 1.17
CA GLN A 51 6.94 16.39 -0.28
C GLN A 51 8.18 17.08 -0.86
N SER A 52 9.34 16.43 -0.73
CA SER A 52 10.51 16.71 -1.55
C SER A 52 10.30 16.00 -2.87
N ILE A 53 9.42 16.55 -3.68
CA ILE A 53 9.30 16.23 -5.10
C ILE A 53 10.36 17.08 -5.77
N GLY A 54 11.56 16.51 -5.96
CA GLY A 54 12.34 16.93 -7.11
C GLY A 54 11.52 16.62 -8.37
N PRO A 55 11.59 17.41 -9.45
CA PRO A 55 10.79 17.20 -10.67
C PRO A 55 10.96 15.83 -11.38
N LEU A 56 11.82 14.96 -10.85
CA LEU A 56 12.28 13.72 -11.47
C LEU A 56 12.18 12.49 -10.54
N GLY A 57 11.60 12.63 -9.34
CA GLY A 57 11.44 11.53 -8.39
C GLY A 57 10.10 10.80 -8.53
N PRO A 58 10.04 9.46 -8.32
CA PRO A 58 8.78 8.73 -8.31
C PRO A 58 7.84 9.29 -7.23
N ASN A 59 6.56 9.48 -7.58
CA ASN A 59 5.56 9.84 -6.58
C ASN A 59 5.36 8.65 -5.63
N ARG A 60 5.63 8.83 -4.33
CA ARG A 60 5.48 7.75 -3.33
C ARG A 60 4.09 7.11 -3.37
N SER A 61 3.04 7.87 -3.68
CA SER A 61 1.69 7.32 -3.76
C SER A 61 1.50 6.39 -4.96
N THR A 62 2.17 6.65 -6.09
CA THR A 62 2.06 5.78 -7.27
C THR A 62 2.89 4.52 -7.09
N VAL A 63 4.04 4.62 -6.43
CA VAL A 63 4.87 3.45 -6.08
C VAL A 63 4.13 2.50 -5.14
N GLU A 64 3.43 3.00 -4.11
CA GLU A 64 2.66 2.13 -3.21
C GLU A 64 1.47 1.49 -3.93
N ALA A 65 0.70 2.26 -4.73
CA ALA A 65 -0.38 1.69 -5.53
C ALA A 65 0.13 0.63 -6.53
N GLY A 66 1.30 0.87 -7.12
CA GLY A 66 1.99 -0.08 -7.99
C GLY A 66 2.36 -1.39 -7.29
N LYS A 67 2.80 -1.29 -6.04
CA LYS A 67 3.10 -2.46 -5.19
C LYS A 67 1.85 -3.29 -4.90
N ASP A 68 0.73 -2.65 -4.56
CA ASP A 68 -0.51 -3.39 -4.28
C ASP A 68 -1.02 -4.16 -5.51
N ILE A 69 -0.95 -3.52 -6.69
CA ILE A 69 -1.28 -4.16 -7.97
C ILE A 69 -0.28 -5.29 -8.26
N TYR A 70 1.00 -5.07 -8.00
CA TYR A 70 2.04 -6.10 -8.16
C TYR A 70 1.77 -7.32 -7.30
N LEU A 71 1.52 -7.14 -6.01
CA LEU A 71 1.24 -8.25 -5.10
C LEU A 71 -0.02 -9.00 -5.52
N SER A 72 -1.14 -8.30 -5.72
CA SER A 72 -2.41 -8.93 -6.12
C SER A 72 -2.34 -9.67 -7.47
N THR A 73 -1.55 -9.18 -8.42
CA THR A 73 -1.40 -9.79 -9.75
C THR A 73 -0.40 -10.95 -9.73
N CYS A 74 0.80 -10.70 -9.21
CA CYS A 74 1.92 -11.62 -9.28
C CYS A 74 1.92 -12.68 -8.18
N SER A 75 1.09 -12.53 -7.14
CA SER A 75 0.82 -13.58 -6.14
C SER A 75 -0.26 -14.59 -6.56
N GLY A 76 -0.86 -14.43 -7.75
CA GLY A 76 -2.01 -15.24 -8.18
C GLY A 76 -1.67 -16.69 -8.56
N CYS A 77 -0.47 -16.92 -9.11
CA CYS A 77 -0.03 -18.25 -9.57
C CYS A 77 1.18 -18.79 -8.80
N HIS A 78 2.03 -17.91 -8.29
CA HIS A 78 3.22 -18.21 -7.49
C HIS A 78 3.36 -17.11 -6.42
N ILE A 79 4.29 -17.24 -5.48
CA ILE A 79 4.58 -16.13 -4.56
C ILE A 79 5.10 -14.92 -5.33
N ALA A 80 4.77 -13.71 -4.87
CA ALA A 80 5.28 -12.48 -5.47
C ALA A 80 6.77 -12.32 -5.13
N ILE A 81 7.62 -12.23 -6.16
CA ILE A 81 9.08 -12.21 -5.99
C ILE A 81 9.56 -10.79 -5.68
N PRO A 82 10.50 -10.57 -4.74
CA PRO A 82 11.00 -9.22 -4.47
C PRO A 82 11.68 -8.61 -5.70
N PRO A 83 11.43 -7.32 -6.04
CA PRO A 83 12.04 -6.67 -7.20
C PRO A 83 13.57 -6.69 -7.21
N GLU A 84 14.18 -6.77 -6.03
CA GLU A 84 15.64 -6.83 -5.83
C GLU A 84 16.27 -8.11 -6.38
N VAL A 85 15.48 -9.16 -6.61
CA VAL A 85 15.97 -10.49 -7.02
C VAL A 85 16.33 -10.56 -8.50
N LEU A 86 15.73 -9.71 -9.34
CA LEU A 86 15.95 -9.68 -10.79
C LEU A 86 16.34 -8.27 -11.27
N PRO A 87 17.07 -8.16 -12.38
CA PRO A 87 17.37 -6.86 -12.96
C PRO A 87 16.12 -6.12 -13.44
N THR A 88 16.21 -4.79 -13.49
CA THR A 88 15.18 -3.90 -14.03
C THR A 88 14.74 -4.31 -15.44
N GLU A 89 15.69 -4.74 -16.27
CA GLU A 89 15.47 -5.16 -17.66
C GLU A 89 14.59 -6.42 -17.73
N THR A 90 14.81 -7.40 -16.85
CA THR A 90 13.98 -8.61 -16.78
C THR A 90 12.54 -8.27 -16.39
N TRP A 91 12.36 -7.39 -15.41
CA TRP A 91 11.02 -6.93 -15.01
C TRP A 91 10.30 -6.20 -16.14
N GLN A 92 11.03 -5.38 -16.90
CA GLN A 92 10.49 -4.69 -18.05
C GLN A 92 9.97 -5.69 -19.09
N GLU A 93 10.80 -6.68 -19.46
CA GLU A 93 10.45 -7.68 -20.47
C GLU A 93 9.21 -8.50 -20.05
N LEU A 94 9.14 -8.90 -18.77
CA LEU A 94 8.01 -9.63 -18.21
C LEU A 94 6.71 -8.81 -18.25
N LEU A 95 6.77 -7.52 -17.92
CA LEU A 95 5.59 -6.64 -17.95
C LEU A 95 5.14 -6.25 -19.37
N GLU A 96 6.09 -6.12 -20.31
CA GLU A 96 5.79 -5.80 -21.71
C GLU A 96 5.21 -7.00 -22.47
N ASN A 97 5.53 -8.23 -22.04
CA ASN A 97 5.11 -9.47 -22.68
C ASN A 97 4.28 -10.37 -21.76
N PRO A 98 3.16 -9.91 -21.18
CA PRO A 98 2.41 -10.69 -20.19
C PRO A 98 1.82 -11.99 -20.76
N GLN A 99 1.73 -12.12 -22.08
CA GLN A 99 1.28 -13.36 -22.74
C GLN A 99 2.37 -14.44 -22.83
N LYS A 100 3.61 -14.12 -22.48
CA LYS A 100 4.78 -15.00 -22.52
C LYS A 100 5.38 -15.12 -21.12
N HIS A 101 4.68 -15.78 -20.21
CA HIS A 101 5.09 -15.95 -18.81
C HIS A 101 5.35 -17.43 -18.51
N TYR A 102 6.53 -17.94 -18.89
CA TYR A 102 6.98 -19.32 -18.60
C TYR A 102 6.00 -20.42 -19.05
N GLY A 103 5.53 -20.34 -20.29
CA GLY A 103 4.58 -21.31 -20.86
C GLY A 103 3.10 -21.03 -20.53
N THR A 104 2.82 -19.92 -19.84
CA THR A 104 1.47 -19.41 -19.60
C THR A 104 1.39 -17.90 -19.88
N SER A 105 0.29 -17.26 -19.49
CA SER A 105 0.08 -15.82 -19.52
C SER A 105 -0.34 -15.27 -18.17
N VAL A 106 -0.09 -13.98 -17.95
CA VAL A 106 -0.61 -13.23 -16.81
C VAL A 106 -2.00 -12.72 -17.17
N PRO A 107 -3.07 -13.18 -16.50
CA PRO A 107 -4.44 -12.81 -16.83
C PRO A 107 -4.71 -11.33 -16.49
N ASN A 108 -5.69 -10.73 -17.19
CA ASN A 108 -6.25 -9.41 -16.90
C ASN A 108 -5.22 -8.25 -16.85
N MET A 109 -4.11 -8.38 -17.57
CA MET A 109 -3.05 -7.38 -17.60
C MET A 109 -3.43 -6.19 -18.50
N ILE A 110 -4.03 -5.14 -17.92
CA ILE A 110 -4.31 -3.87 -18.62
C ILE A 110 -3.12 -2.90 -18.56
N ARG A 111 -3.07 -1.95 -19.51
CA ARG A 111 -1.95 -1.00 -19.62
C ARG A 111 -1.72 -0.16 -18.36
N LEU A 112 -2.78 0.27 -17.69
CA LEU A 112 -2.66 1.05 -16.46
C LEU A 112 -1.96 0.26 -15.35
N SER A 113 -2.35 -1.00 -15.15
CA SER A 113 -1.73 -1.90 -14.18
C SER A 113 -0.25 -2.12 -14.48
N GLN A 114 0.11 -2.31 -15.76
CA GLN A 114 1.52 -2.44 -16.15
C GLN A 114 2.34 -1.19 -15.80
N VAL A 115 1.82 0.01 -16.07
CA VAL A 115 2.54 1.26 -15.80
C VAL A 115 2.74 1.46 -14.28
N LEU A 116 1.70 1.21 -13.48
CA LEU A 116 1.80 1.34 -12.03
C LEU A 116 2.76 0.30 -11.42
N MET A 117 2.65 -0.96 -11.85
CA MET A 117 3.61 -1.99 -11.43
C MET A 117 5.04 -1.66 -11.89
N TRP A 118 5.20 -1.10 -13.08
CA TRP A 118 6.52 -0.68 -13.58
C TRP A 118 7.15 0.39 -12.71
N ASP A 119 6.39 1.39 -12.26
CA ASP A 119 6.88 2.41 -11.32
C ASP A 119 7.40 1.77 -10.02
N TYR A 120 6.67 0.79 -9.48
CA TYR A 120 7.10 0.04 -8.31
C TYR A 120 8.35 -0.80 -8.58
N LEU A 121 8.33 -1.66 -9.61
CA LEU A 121 9.42 -2.57 -9.93
C LEU A 121 10.70 -1.80 -10.23
N LYS A 122 10.66 -0.82 -11.15
CA LYS A 122 11.83 -0.01 -11.53
C LYS A 122 12.44 0.74 -10.35
N SER A 123 11.63 1.21 -9.41
CA SER A 123 12.12 1.94 -8.23
C SER A 123 12.80 1.01 -7.20
N ASN A 124 12.48 -0.28 -7.22
CA ASN A 124 12.96 -1.26 -6.24
C ASN A 124 13.90 -2.33 -6.84
N SER A 125 14.09 -2.36 -8.15
CA SER A 125 15.09 -3.20 -8.83
C SER A 125 16.37 -2.41 -9.13
N ARG A 126 17.36 -3.09 -9.73
CA ARG A 126 18.62 -2.47 -10.19
C ARG A 126 18.89 -2.86 -11.64
N PRO A 127 19.35 -1.93 -12.48
CA PRO A 127 19.68 -2.24 -13.87
C PRO A 127 21.00 -3.02 -13.94
N ILE A 128 21.12 -3.86 -14.97
CA ILE A 128 22.37 -4.58 -15.27
C ILE A 128 23.50 -3.56 -15.48
N LEU A 129 24.61 -3.74 -14.75
CA LEU A 129 25.72 -2.79 -14.77
C LEU A 129 26.62 -2.92 -16.01
N LEU A 130 26.76 -4.13 -16.55
CA LEU A 130 27.54 -4.38 -17.76
C LEU A 130 26.63 -4.33 -18.99
N LYS A 131 26.93 -3.41 -19.92
CA LYS A 131 26.12 -3.18 -21.13
C LYS A 131 25.88 -4.42 -22.00
N ASP A 132 26.82 -5.37 -22.00
CA ASP A 132 26.77 -6.55 -22.87
C ASP A 132 26.54 -7.85 -22.07
N ALA A 133 26.22 -7.76 -20.78
CA ALA A 133 25.88 -8.95 -20.00
C ALA A 133 24.49 -9.48 -20.43
N PRO A 134 24.32 -10.81 -20.49
CA PRO A 134 23.02 -11.40 -20.79
C PRO A 134 22.00 -11.00 -19.72
N VAL A 135 20.77 -10.71 -20.14
CA VAL A 135 19.64 -10.44 -19.24
C VAL A 135 19.15 -11.78 -18.67
N PRO A 136 19.33 -12.06 -17.36
CA PRO A 136 18.86 -13.31 -16.78
C PRO A 136 17.33 -13.31 -16.74
N TYR A 137 16.71 -14.36 -17.29
CA TYR A 137 15.25 -14.51 -17.28
C TYR A 137 14.75 -15.38 -16.13
N TYR A 138 15.66 -16.09 -15.44
CA TYR A 138 15.35 -16.95 -14.30
C TYR A 138 16.09 -16.46 -13.05
N ILE A 139 15.43 -16.63 -11.89
CA ILE A 139 15.98 -16.22 -10.58
C ILE A 139 17.35 -16.86 -10.32
N GLU A 140 17.49 -18.16 -10.64
CA GLU A 140 18.74 -18.90 -10.45
C GLU A 140 19.93 -18.32 -11.23
N GLN A 141 19.65 -17.64 -12.35
CA GLN A 141 20.66 -17.03 -13.22
C GLN A 141 21.01 -15.60 -12.77
N SER A 142 20.18 -14.98 -11.93
CA SER A 142 20.36 -13.60 -11.49
C SER A 142 21.54 -13.46 -10.54
N GLN A 143 22.46 -12.55 -10.88
CA GLN A 143 23.54 -12.17 -9.97
C GLN A 143 23.01 -11.48 -8.70
N TYR A 144 21.91 -10.72 -8.80
CA TYR A 144 21.30 -10.09 -7.62
C TYR A 144 20.80 -11.14 -6.63
N PHE A 145 20.16 -12.21 -7.11
CA PHE A 145 19.74 -13.32 -6.25
C PHE A 145 20.93 -13.93 -5.50
N LYS A 146 22.04 -14.19 -6.21
CA LYS A 146 23.28 -14.76 -5.63
C LYS A 146 23.91 -13.82 -4.60
N ILE A 147 23.92 -12.52 -4.85
CA ILE A 147 24.43 -11.50 -3.92
C ILE A 147 23.58 -11.45 -2.64
N LEU A 148 22.26 -11.63 -2.77
CA LEU A 148 21.34 -11.67 -1.63
C LEU A 148 21.45 -12.99 -0.83
N HIS A 149 22.01 -14.04 -1.41
CA HIS A 149 22.19 -15.35 -0.77
C HIS A 149 23.66 -15.83 -0.81
N PRO A 150 24.63 -15.03 -0.32
CA PRO A 150 26.05 -15.29 -0.56
C PRO A 150 26.60 -16.49 0.22
N ARG A 151 25.86 -16.96 1.23
CA ARG A 151 26.25 -18.06 2.14
C ARG A 151 25.33 -19.28 2.04
N VAL A 152 24.48 -19.34 1.00
CA VAL A 152 23.55 -20.44 0.76
C VAL A 152 24.02 -21.27 -0.42
N GLU A 153 24.34 -22.53 -0.16
CA GLU A 153 24.61 -23.52 -1.20
C GLU A 153 23.31 -24.17 -1.65
N PHE A 154 22.93 -23.96 -2.90
CA PHE A 154 21.69 -24.51 -3.47
C PHE A 154 21.97 -25.87 -4.11
N ASN A 155 21.55 -26.94 -3.43
CA ASN A 155 21.65 -28.32 -3.94
C ASN A 155 20.47 -28.72 -4.85
N GLU A 156 19.39 -27.94 -4.80
CA GLU A 156 18.16 -28.16 -5.56
C GLU A 156 17.90 -26.98 -6.52
N PRO A 157 17.20 -27.19 -7.64
CA PRO A 157 16.85 -26.11 -8.56
C PRO A 157 16.05 -25.00 -7.86
N ILE A 158 16.48 -23.75 -8.07
CA ILE A 158 15.83 -22.58 -7.48
C ILE A 158 14.60 -22.24 -8.30
N ASN A 159 13.42 -22.37 -7.69
CA ASN A 159 12.15 -22.00 -8.29
C ASN A 159 11.26 -21.26 -7.27
N THR A 160 10.18 -20.66 -7.75
CA THR A 160 9.30 -19.81 -6.95
C THR A 160 8.57 -20.55 -5.81
N LYS A 161 8.53 -21.89 -5.80
CA LYS A 161 7.89 -22.67 -4.73
C LYS A 161 8.80 -22.91 -3.54
N ASN A 162 10.12 -22.83 -3.73
CA ASN A 162 11.09 -23.26 -2.73
C ASN A 162 11.53 -22.12 -1.79
N CYS A 163 11.19 -20.85 -2.10
CA CYS A 163 11.57 -19.72 -1.23
C CYS A 163 11.00 -19.84 0.19
N VAL A 164 9.82 -20.47 0.33
CA VAL A 164 9.16 -20.69 1.62
C VAL A 164 9.93 -21.60 2.57
N VAL A 165 10.86 -22.41 2.05
CA VAL A 165 11.67 -23.34 2.84
C VAL A 165 12.52 -22.59 3.86
N CYS A 166 13.15 -21.48 3.45
CA CYS A 166 13.96 -20.65 4.36
C CYS A 166 13.18 -19.42 4.84
N HIS A 167 12.22 -18.92 4.06
CA HIS A 167 11.45 -17.72 4.37
C HIS A 167 9.97 -18.07 4.63
N PRO A 168 9.58 -18.43 5.87
CA PRO A 168 8.20 -18.86 6.15
C PRO A 168 7.14 -17.77 5.92
N GLY A 169 7.53 -16.49 5.92
CA GLY A 169 6.64 -15.34 5.74
C GLY A 169 6.35 -14.91 4.30
N VAL A 170 6.84 -15.63 3.28
CA VAL A 170 6.76 -15.15 1.87
C VAL A 170 5.36 -14.95 1.32
N LYS A 171 4.36 -15.64 1.87
CA LYS A 171 2.96 -15.45 1.47
C LYS A 171 2.46 -14.04 1.76
N ASP A 172 2.98 -13.42 2.80
CA ASP A 172 2.68 -12.04 3.21
C ASP A 172 3.72 -11.05 2.68
N PHE A 173 4.49 -11.46 1.66
CA PHE A 173 5.62 -10.71 1.11
C PHE A 173 6.70 -10.36 2.15
N ASN A 174 6.78 -11.15 3.22
CA ASN A 174 7.80 -11.02 4.25
C ASN A 174 8.94 -12.01 4.00
N TYR A 175 10.00 -11.52 3.36
CA TYR A 175 11.24 -12.26 3.12
C TYR A 175 12.30 -12.04 4.22
N ARG A 176 11.99 -11.26 5.27
CA ARG A 176 12.94 -11.00 6.37
C ARG A 176 12.89 -12.07 7.45
N THR A 177 11.70 -12.64 7.68
CA THR A 177 11.57 -13.76 8.62
C THR A 177 12.20 -15.00 8.02
N LEU A 178 13.08 -15.62 8.81
CA LEU A 178 13.82 -16.83 8.46
C LEU A 178 13.37 -17.98 9.37
N THR A 179 13.62 -19.21 8.95
CA THR A 179 13.56 -20.36 9.86
C THR A 179 14.74 -20.33 10.84
N ALA A 180 14.62 -21.05 11.96
CA ALA A 180 15.62 -21.03 13.04
C ALA A 180 17.03 -21.41 12.55
N GLU A 181 17.14 -22.27 11.53
CA GLU A 181 18.42 -22.67 10.94
C GLU A 181 19.18 -21.50 10.29
N TRP A 182 18.46 -20.45 9.88
CA TRP A 182 18.99 -19.29 9.17
C TRP A 182 18.89 -17.98 9.96
N GLU A 183 18.18 -17.95 11.09
CA GLU A 183 17.88 -16.75 11.88
C GLU A 183 19.14 -16.06 12.43
N ASP A 184 20.14 -16.85 12.84
CA ASP A 184 21.45 -16.37 13.32
C ASP A 184 22.55 -16.47 12.25
N SER A 185 22.16 -16.67 10.99
CA SER A 185 23.13 -16.77 9.90
C SER A 185 23.68 -15.36 9.59
N PRO A 186 24.99 -15.09 9.77
CA PRO A 186 25.60 -13.75 9.66
C PRO A 186 25.21 -12.81 8.50
#